data_AF-A0A848CJG7-F1
#
_entry.id   AF-A0A848CJG7-F1
#
_cell.length_a   1.000
_cell.length_b   1.000
_cell.length_c   1.000
_cell.angle_alpha   90.00
_cell.angle_beta   90.00
_cell.angle_gamma   90.00
#
_symmetry.space_group_name_H-M   'P 1'
#
loop_
_entity.id
_entity.type
_entity.pdbx_description
1 polymer ?
#
loop_
_entity_poly.entity_id
_entity_poly.type
_entity_poly.pdbx_seq_one_letter_code
_entity_poly.pdbx_strand_id
1 'polypeptide(L)'
;MSQETQAFSCKMCGHCCKGKGGIVVSPSDLKRLCATLRMEEEEVIRQFGEYVGTKLKIRVGEDGYCIFFREGKGCIVHEGKPSICKAWPFFRGNIEDPVSLHLAKDFCPGIPKEISHADFAAQGKRYLQENGLLASDRSCEANALILDK
;
A
#
# COMPACT_ATOMS: atom_id res chain seq x y z
N MET A 1 10.14 -27.55 15.44
CA MET A 1 9.58 -26.81 14.29
C MET A 1 9.41 -25.37 14.75
N SER A 2 10.34 -24.50 14.39
CA SER A 2 10.28 -23.07 14.74
C SER A 2 9.02 -22.48 14.12
N GLN A 3 8.13 -21.91 14.94
CA GLN A 3 6.99 -21.15 14.44
C GLN A 3 7.55 -19.89 13.77
N GLU A 4 7.42 -19.81 12.45
CA GLU A 4 7.81 -18.61 11.70
C GLU A 4 6.83 -17.49 12.05
N THR A 5 7.35 -16.38 12.57
CA THR A 5 6.52 -15.23 12.93
C THR A 5 6.01 -14.54 11.66
N GLN A 6 4.70 -14.34 11.55
CA GLN A 6 4.11 -13.64 10.40
C GLN A 6 4.54 -12.17 10.37
N ALA A 7 5.16 -11.72 9.29
CA ALA A 7 5.73 -10.37 9.17
C ALA A 7 4.74 -9.24 9.23
N PHE A 8 3.47 -9.48 8.86
CA PHE A 8 2.46 -8.43 8.86
C PHE A 8 1.03 -8.98 8.98
N SER A 9 0.21 -8.28 9.76
CA SER A 9 -1.24 -8.45 9.83
C SER A 9 -1.92 -7.08 9.93
N CYS A 10 -2.70 -6.69 8.92
CA CYS A 10 -3.38 -5.40 8.92
C CYS A 10 -4.40 -5.31 10.08
N LYS A 11 -4.23 -4.31 10.96
CA LYS A 11 -5.14 -4.06 12.09
C LYS A 11 -6.30 -3.11 11.78
N MET A 12 -6.44 -2.71 10.51
CA MET A 12 -7.40 -1.70 10.05
C MET A 12 -7.36 -0.37 10.86
N CYS A 13 -6.20 -0.05 11.46
CA CYS A 13 -6.02 1.11 12.34
C CYS A 13 -6.04 2.47 11.64
N GLY A 14 -5.93 2.50 10.30
CA GLY A 14 -5.93 3.74 9.53
C GLY A 14 -4.61 4.52 9.51
N HIS A 15 -3.55 4.05 10.20
CA HIS A 15 -2.26 4.76 10.20
C HIS A 15 -1.72 4.99 8.79
N CYS A 16 -1.66 3.95 7.96
CA CYS A 16 -1.21 4.07 6.56
C CYS A 16 -2.19 4.85 5.65
N CYS A 17 -3.39 5.16 6.12
CA CYS A 17 -4.35 5.99 5.41
C CYS A 17 -4.18 7.48 5.70
N LYS A 18 -3.41 7.87 6.72
CA LYS A 18 -3.17 9.27 7.08
C LYS A 18 -2.01 9.84 6.27
N GLY A 19 -2.18 11.05 5.74
CA GLY A 19 -1.18 11.76 4.94
C GLY A 19 -1.56 11.92 3.47
N LYS A 20 -0.69 12.56 2.67
CA LYS A 20 -0.98 12.98 1.30
C LYS A 20 -0.01 12.47 0.24
N GLY A 21 -0.55 12.13 -0.92
CA GLY A 21 0.22 11.94 -2.15
C GLY A 21 1.00 10.62 -2.27
N GLY A 22 0.84 9.70 -1.32
CA GLY A 22 1.55 8.41 -1.32
C GLY A 22 0.87 7.28 -2.11
N ILE A 23 -0.43 7.41 -2.41
CA ILE A 23 -1.21 6.33 -3.04
C ILE A 23 -1.27 6.56 -4.55
N VAL A 24 -0.31 5.99 -5.28
CA VAL A 24 -0.32 5.94 -6.75
C VAL A 24 -1.31 4.88 -7.23
N VAL A 25 -2.04 5.19 -8.30
CA VAL A 25 -3.02 4.33 -8.96
C VAL A 25 -2.52 4.01 -10.36
N SER A 26 -2.05 2.78 -10.57
CA SER A 26 -1.74 2.25 -11.89
C SER A 26 -3.02 1.98 -12.70
N PRO A 27 -2.93 1.75 -14.03
CA PRO A 27 -4.08 1.31 -14.81
C PRO A 27 -4.74 0.03 -14.27
N SER A 28 -3.94 -0.89 -13.69
CA SER A 28 -4.48 -2.11 -13.06
C SER A 28 -5.19 -1.83 -11.74
N ASP A 29 -4.73 -0.83 -10.98
CA ASP A 29 -5.37 -0.37 -9.75
C ASP A 29 -6.72 0.27 -10.05
N LEU A 30 -6.78 1.11 -11.09
CA LEU A 30 -8.00 1.78 -11.48
C LEU A 30 -9.10 0.77 -11.81
N LYS A 31 -8.79 -0.27 -12.59
CA LYS A 31 -9.74 -1.36 -12.88
C LYS A 31 -10.26 -2.06 -11.62
N ARG A 32 -9.37 -2.32 -10.64
CA ARG A 32 -9.76 -2.92 -9.35
C ARG A 32 -10.66 -2.00 -8.52
N LEU A 33 -10.35 -0.71 -8.49
CA LEU A 33 -11.18 0.29 -7.81
C LEU A 33 -12.55 0.39 -8.46
N CYS A 34 -12.63 0.45 -9.80
CA CYS A 34 -13.88 0.47 -10.56
C CYS A 34 -14.75 -0.74 -10.24
N ALA A 35 -14.18 -1.95 -10.26
CA ALA A 35 -14.91 -3.17 -9.91
C ALA A 35 -15.43 -3.18 -8.46
N THR A 36 -14.64 -2.64 -7.52
CA THR A 36 -15.00 -2.59 -6.10
C THR A 36 -16.06 -1.54 -5.81
N LEU A 37 -15.94 -0.37 -6.44
CA LEU A 37 -16.86 0.75 -6.28
C LEU A 37 -18.10 0.63 -7.16
N ARG A 38 -18.08 -0.29 -8.16
CA ARG A 38 -19.10 -0.45 -9.20
C ARG A 38 -19.36 0.87 -9.93
N MET A 39 -18.27 1.49 -10.36
CA MET A 39 -18.24 2.79 -11.04
C MET A 39 -17.36 2.71 -12.28
N GLU A 40 -17.67 3.56 -13.27
CA GLU A 40 -16.85 3.72 -14.47
C GLU A 40 -15.53 4.45 -14.17
N GLU A 41 -14.53 4.24 -15.03
CA GLU A 41 -13.18 4.78 -14.84
C GLU A 41 -13.17 6.31 -14.73
N GLU A 42 -13.91 7.01 -15.61
CA GLU A 42 -13.95 8.48 -15.57
C GLU A 42 -14.50 8.99 -14.24
N GLU A 43 -15.50 8.30 -13.69
CA GLU A 43 -16.14 8.69 -12.45
C GLU A 43 -15.22 8.44 -11.23
N VAL A 44 -14.52 7.30 -11.21
CA VAL A 44 -13.53 7.02 -10.15
C VAL A 44 -12.41 8.04 -10.17
N ILE A 45 -11.88 8.38 -11.34
CA ILE A 45 -10.84 9.41 -11.49
C ILE A 45 -11.36 10.76 -11.00
N ARG A 46 -12.55 11.17 -11.46
CA ARG A 46 -13.12 12.49 -11.16
C ARG A 46 -13.41 12.66 -9.67
N GLN A 47 -13.99 11.64 -9.03
CA GLN A 47 -14.39 11.69 -7.62
C GLN A 47 -13.22 11.48 -6.67
N PHE A 48 -12.35 10.51 -6.93
CA PHE A 48 -11.36 10.03 -5.96
C PHE A 48 -9.91 10.27 -6.37
N GLY A 49 -9.67 10.60 -7.64
CA GLY A 49 -8.35 10.73 -8.22
C GLY A 49 -7.86 12.18 -8.38
N GLU A 50 -6.56 12.38 -8.26
CA GLU A 50 -5.86 13.60 -8.68
C GLU A 50 -4.59 13.23 -9.45
N TYR A 51 -4.31 13.94 -10.55
CA TYR A 51 -3.05 13.76 -11.28
C TYR A 51 -1.96 14.64 -10.65
N VAL A 52 -0.83 14.02 -10.32
CA VAL A 52 0.39 14.70 -9.87
C VAL A 52 1.51 14.34 -10.83
N GLY A 53 1.82 15.28 -11.74
CA GLY A 53 2.64 14.97 -12.91
C GLY A 53 1.90 13.97 -13.81
N THR A 54 2.57 12.88 -14.18
CA THR A 54 1.98 11.81 -15.00
C THR A 54 1.20 10.76 -14.20
N LYS A 55 1.27 10.80 -12.87
CA LYS A 55 0.71 9.73 -12.01
C LYS A 55 -0.66 10.12 -11.49
N LEU A 56 -1.62 9.22 -11.66
CA LEU A 56 -2.88 9.27 -10.93
C LEU A 56 -2.63 8.88 -9.47
N LYS A 57 -3.19 9.65 -8.55
CA LYS A 57 -3.11 9.41 -7.11
C LYS A 57 -4.48 9.50 -6.46
N ILE A 58 -4.67 8.82 -5.34
CA ILE A 58 -5.89 8.96 -4.54
C ILE A 58 -5.84 10.27 -3.75
N ARG A 59 -6.95 11.02 -3.81
CA ARG A 59 -7.16 12.25 -3.04
C ARG A 59 -7.21 11.98 -1.54
N VAL A 60 -6.91 13.03 -0.81
CA VAL A 60 -7.05 13.10 0.65
C VAL A 60 -8.26 13.95 0.98
N GLY A 61 -9.04 13.53 1.95
CA GLY A 61 -10.10 14.34 2.53
C GLY A 61 -9.55 15.55 3.30
N GLU A 62 -10.44 16.44 3.71
CA GLU A 62 -10.08 17.62 4.51
C GLU A 62 -9.55 17.24 5.90
N ASP A 63 -9.88 16.05 6.38
CA ASP A 63 -9.40 15.44 7.63
C ASP A 63 -7.95 14.93 7.55
N GLY A 64 -7.31 15.00 6.37
CA GLY A 64 -5.94 14.53 6.16
C GLY A 64 -5.82 13.01 5.99
N TYR A 65 -6.93 12.30 5.82
CA TYR A 65 -6.95 10.87 5.51
C TYR A 65 -7.28 10.60 4.05
N CYS A 66 -6.85 9.45 3.53
CA CYS A 66 -7.28 8.92 2.25
C CYS A 66 -8.81 9.00 2.13
N ILE A 67 -9.33 9.45 0.99
CA ILE A 67 -10.78 9.65 0.76
C ILE A 67 -11.62 8.37 0.99
N PHE A 68 -10.99 7.19 0.95
CA PHE A 68 -11.62 5.90 1.21
C PHE A 68 -11.52 5.42 2.67
N PHE A 69 -10.86 6.17 3.54
CA PHE A 69 -10.83 5.85 4.97
C PHE A 69 -12.10 6.38 5.65
N ARG A 70 -12.64 5.60 6.58
CA ARG A 70 -13.75 6.00 7.45
C ARG A 70 -13.39 5.60 8.87
N GLU A 71 -13.37 6.58 9.78
CA GLU A 71 -13.12 6.32 11.20
C GLU A 71 -14.11 5.29 11.75
N GLY A 72 -13.63 4.37 12.58
CA GLY A 72 -14.41 3.24 13.10
C GLY A 72 -14.73 2.11 12.10
N LYS A 73 -14.57 2.33 10.78
CA LYS A 73 -14.81 1.31 9.73
C LYS A 73 -13.54 0.86 8.99
N GLY A 74 -12.52 1.72 8.94
CA GLY A 74 -11.29 1.47 8.19
C GLY A 74 -11.39 1.84 6.71
N CYS A 75 -10.60 1.16 5.86
CA CYS A 75 -10.58 1.39 4.41
C CYS A 75 -11.79 0.74 3.75
N ILE A 76 -12.66 1.51 3.11
CA ILE A 76 -13.89 1.01 2.48
C ILE A 76 -13.65 0.28 1.15
N VAL A 77 -12.49 0.48 0.53
CA VAL A 77 -12.07 -0.22 -0.70
C VAL A 77 -11.04 -1.31 -0.41
N HIS A 78 -11.09 -1.93 0.77
CA HIS A 78 -10.03 -2.83 1.23
C HIS A 78 -9.71 -3.97 0.25
N GLU A 79 -10.74 -4.56 -0.36
CA GLU A 79 -10.62 -5.64 -1.34
C GLU A 79 -10.04 -5.14 -2.68
N GLY A 80 -10.44 -3.94 -3.08
CA GLY A 80 -10.02 -3.24 -4.30
C GLY A 80 -8.78 -2.36 -4.17
N LYS A 81 -8.01 -2.51 -3.08
CA LYS A 81 -6.88 -1.62 -2.78
C LYS A 81 -5.91 -1.48 -3.96
N PRO A 82 -5.38 -0.26 -4.19
CA PRO A 82 -4.24 -0.08 -5.06
C PRO A 82 -3.05 -0.94 -4.61
N SER A 83 -2.16 -1.32 -5.53
CA SER A 83 -1.00 -2.19 -5.30
C SER A 83 -0.13 -1.64 -4.18
N ILE A 84 0.08 -0.33 -4.14
CA ILE A 84 0.84 0.34 -3.08
C ILE A 84 0.18 0.20 -1.70
N CYS A 85 -1.14 0.17 -1.63
CA CYS A 85 -1.86 -0.06 -0.37
C CYS A 85 -1.86 -1.54 0.04
N LYS A 86 -1.88 -2.48 -0.92
CA LYS A 86 -1.74 -3.92 -0.66
C LYS A 86 -0.33 -4.28 -0.20
N ALA A 87 0.66 -3.63 -0.79
CA ALA A 87 2.07 -3.87 -0.52
C ALA A 87 2.55 -3.31 0.82
N TRP A 88 1.82 -2.41 1.47
CA TRP A 88 2.21 -1.96 2.82
C TRP A 88 2.23 -3.17 3.78
N PRO A 89 3.30 -3.41 4.54
CA PRO A 89 4.49 -2.58 4.78
C PRO A 89 5.74 -2.96 3.98
N PHE A 90 5.64 -3.89 3.03
CA PHE A 90 6.73 -4.46 2.24
C PHE A 90 7.22 -3.52 1.11
N PHE A 91 7.43 -2.25 1.40
CA PHE A 91 8.03 -1.33 0.45
C PHE A 91 9.52 -1.59 0.31
N ARG A 92 10.09 -1.25 -0.86
CA ARG A 92 11.51 -1.37 -1.14
C ARG A 92 12.39 -0.91 0.02
N GLY A 93 12.14 0.30 0.55
CA GLY A 93 12.91 0.85 1.66
C GLY A 93 12.90 -0.05 2.91
N ASN A 94 11.74 -0.60 3.28
CA ASN A 94 11.62 -1.49 4.44
C ASN A 94 12.20 -2.90 4.19
N ILE A 95 12.36 -3.29 2.92
CA ILE A 95 12.96 -4.57 2.51
C ILE A 95 14.49 -4.47 2.43
N GLU A 96 15.02 -3.31 2.03
CA GLU A 96 16.45 -3.09 1.80
C GLU A 96 17.17 -2.53 3.02
N ASP A 97 16.48 -1.73 3.85
CA ASP A 97 17.07 -1.01 4.96
C ASP A 97 16.41 -1.37 6.32
N PRO A 98 17.16 -1.97 7.27
CA PRO A 98 16.65 -2.30 8.59
C PRO A 98 16.23 -1.08 9.41
N VAL A 99 16.81 0.11 9.16
CA VAL A 99 16.40 1.35 9.84
C VAL A 99 15.01 1.77 9.38
N SER A 100 14.74 1.74 8.07
CA SER A 100 13.41 1.97 7.50
C SER A 100 12.36 0.99 8.06
N LEU A 101 12.70 -0.30 8.16
CA LEU A 101 11.82 -1.28 8.83
C LEU A 101 11.56 -0.94 10.30
N HIS A 102 12.59 -0.51 11.04
CA HIS A 102 12.42 -0.12 12.44
C HIS A 102 11.42 1.03 12.59
N LEU A 103 11.53 2.08 11.75
CA LEU A 103 10.56 3.18 11.72
C LEU A 103 9.15 2.69 11.35
N ALA A 104 9.05 1.76 10.38
CA ALA A 104 7.77 1.18 9.99
C ALA A 104 7.12 0.39 11.14
N LYS A 105 7.91 -0.32 11.96
CA LYS A 105 7.43 -1.03 13.16
C LYS A 105 6.87 -0.07 14.20
N ASP A 106 7.45 1.11 14.37
CA ASP A 106 6.95 2.12 15.30
C ASP A 106 5.67 2.78 14.81
N PHE A 107 5.56 2.93 13.50
CA PHE A 107 4.36 3.47 12.88
C PHE A 107 3.20 2.47 12.81
N CYS A 108 3.46 1.19 12.52
CA CYS A 108 2.42 0.22 12.19
C CYS A 108 2.29 -0.90 13.23
N PRO A 109 1.16 -0.98 13.98
CA PRO A 109 0.95 -2.02 14.97
C PRO A 109 0.71 -3.41 14.36
N GLY A 110 0.64 -3.50 13.02
CA GLY A 110 0.51 -4.76 12.29
C GLY A 110 1.83 -5.47 12.06
N ILE A 111 2.98 -4.83 12.33
CA ILE A 111 4.31 -5.41 12.17
C ILE A 111 4.79 -5.91 13.55
N PRO A 112 5.13 -7.19 13.72
CA PRO A 112 5.69 -7.69 14.98
C PRO A 112 6.98 -6.95 15.33
N LYS A 113 7.14 -6.56 16.60
CA LYS A 113 8.35 -5.86 17.06
C LYS A 113 9.60 -6.75 16.94
N GLU A 114 9.43 -8.05 17.23
CA GLU A 114 10.53 -9.02 17.30
C GLU A 114 10.96 -9.59 15.94
N ILE A 115 10.24 -9.34 14.84
CA ILE A 115 10.63 -9.93 13.56
C ILE A 115 11.98 -9.39 13.09
N SER A 116 12.90 -10.26 12.67
CA SER A 116 14.17 -9.81 12.12
C SER A 116 13.96 -9.10 10.77
N HIS A 117 14.89 -8.22 10.38
CA HIS A 117 14.83 -7.60 9.05
C HIS A 117 14.93 -8.65 7.93
N ALA A 118 15.76 -9.69 8.12
CA ALA A 118 15.94 -10.76 7.15
C ALA A 118 14.63 -11.53 6.90
N ASP A 119 13.92 -11.92 7.97
CA ASP A 119 12.64 -12.64 7.85
C ASP A 119 11.56 -11.75 7.24
N PHE A 120 11.49 -10.48 7.68
CA PHE A 120 10.57 -9.49 7.11
C PHE A 120 10.79 -9.31 5.61
N ALA A 121 12.05 -9.12 5.19
CA ALA A 121 12.41 -8.94 3.79
C ALA A 121 12.11 -10.20 2.96
N ALA A 122 12.39 -11.39 3.49
CA ALA A 122 12.10 -12.65 2.81
C ALA A 122 10.59 -12.87 2.60
N GLN A 123 9.79 -12.70 3.66
CA GLN A 123 8.33 -12.81 3.57
C GLN A 123 7.73 -11.72 2.68
N GLY A 124 8.25 -10.49 2.77
CA GLY A 124 7.80 -9.37 1.95
C GLY A 124 8.05 -9.58 0.47
N LYS A 125 9.27 -9.99 0.07
CA LYS A 125 9.59 -10.31 -1.33
C LYS A 125 8.67 -11.40 -1.88
N ARG A 126 8.45 -12.48 -1.10
CA ARG A 126 7.55 -13.56 -1.47
C ARG A 126 6.11 -13.07 -1.65
N TYR A 127 5.59 -12.31 -0.69
CA TYR A 127 4.25 -11.72 -0.76
C TYR A 127 4.06 -10.85 -2.00
N LEU A 128 5.02 -9.97 -2.31
CA LEU A 128 4.95 -9.10 -3.49
C LEU A 128 4.94 -9.91 -4.80
N GLN A 129 5.74 -10.97 -4.87
CA GLN A 129 5.79 -11.86 -6.04
C GLN A 129 4.49 -12.64 -6.23
N GLU A 130 4.03 -13.33 -5.19
CA GLU A 130 2.82 -14.18 -5.23
C GLU A 130 1.56 -13.37 -5.53
N ASN A 131 1.52 -12.09 -5.15
CA ASN A 131 0.37 -11.22 -5.37
C ASN A 131 0.51 -10.31 -6.61
N GLY A 132 1.60 -10.46 -7.38
CA GLY A 132 1.83 -9.65 -8.59
C GLY A 132 1.90 -8.14 -8.30
N LEU A 133 2.52 -7.75 -7.18
CA LEU A 133 2.57 -6.36 -6.71
C LEU A 133 3.86 -5.64 -7.11
N LEU A 134 4.83 -6.33 -7.69
CA LEU A 134 6.07 -5.72 -8.18
C LEU A 134 5.79 -4.82 -9.37
N ALA A 135 6.27 -3.59 -9.30
CA ALA A 135 6.16 -2.61 -10.38
C ALA A 135 7.35 -2.69 -11.33
N SER A 136 7.13 -2.28 -12.57
CA SER A 136 8.14 -2.19 -13.63
C SER A 136 8.06 -0.89 -14.44
N ASP A 137 6.89 -0.23 -14.46
CA ASP A 137 6.67 1.02 -15.17
C ASP A 137 6.67 2.22 -14.21
N ARG A 138 7.80 2.92 -14.17
CA ARG A 138 7.99 4.11 -13.34
C ARG A 138 7.07 5.27 -13.71
N SER A 139 6.48 5.29 -14.90
CA SER A 139 5.65 6.40 -15.39
C SER A 139 4.28 6.43 -14.73
N CYS A 140 3.72 5.26 -14.40
CA CYS A 140 2.37 5.11 -13.87
C CYS A 140 2.27 4.29 -12.58
N GLU A 141 3.29 3.51 -12.20
CA GLU A 141 3.27 2.67 -10.99
C GLU A 141 4.04 3.30 -9.82
N ALA A 142 3.88 2.72 -8.63
CA ALA A 142 4.54 3.19 -7.43
C ALA A 142 6.01 2.75 -7.38
N ASN A 143 6.95 3.71 -7.33
CA ASN A 143 8.38 3.42 -7.29
C ASN A 143 8.80 2.58 -6.08
N ALA A 144 8.04 2.64 -4.98
CA ALA A 144 8.28 1.85 -3.77
C ALA A 144 8.12 0.33 -3.99
N LEU A 145 7.56 -0.09 -5.14
CA LEU A 145 7.34 -1.49 -5.51
C LEU A 145 8.28 -1.98 -6.60
N ILE A 146 9.25 -1.17 -7.00
CA ILE A 146 10.30 -1.54 -7.94
C ILE A 146 11.48 -2.00 -7.13
N LEU A 147 11.68 -3.30 -6.98
CA LEU A 147 12.89 -3.85 -6.33
C LEU A 147 14.01 -3.94 -7.36
N ASP A 148 15.23 -3.59 -6.96
CA ASP A 148 16.40 -3.80 -7.81
C ASP A 148 16.60 -5.31 -8.02
N LYS A 149 16.99 -5.70 -9.24
CA LYS A 149 17.20 -7.11 -9.62
C LYS A 149 18.49 -7.66 -9.03
#